data_AF-A0A8T1TSG8-F1
#
_entry.id   AF-A0A8T1TSG8-F1
#
_cell.length_a   1.000
_cell.length_b   1.000
_cell.length_c   1.000
_cell.angle_alpha   90.00
_cell.angle_beta   90.00
_cell.angle_gamma   90.00
#
_symmetry.space_group_name_H-M   'P 1'
#
loop_
_entity.id
_entity.type
_entity.pdbx_description
1 polymer ?
#
loop_
_entity_poly.entity_id
_entity_poly.type
_entity_poly.pdbx_seq_one_letter_code
_entity_poly.pdbx_strand_id
1 'polypeptide(L)'
;EPYFGVDEDGPPKPELLFEDELIKAVGGVGTISSGTVPTGPLRDMGKTGWAPLTKQTSYEYLQQPYEPRPPQSMMTYYPSLYSGEYGPTAGALEAAVTPSGAFFYFIQPTLLQDIAGASNDYFEEKLNERVEGVYKKQVEREKKHPGFKRKNRDKIREELHKTQDINGRELCIFISLLVARTISPNKEKLENHWKTTDEGAIIWGCFGQFMVLDSCIYLETCISATWRSTCASRSSLETQVRHRGSAASLPVWIHATTHYGI
;
A
#
# COMPACT_ATOMS: atom_id res chain seq x y z
N GLU A 1 23.23 34.79 0.55
CA GLU A 1 23.98 34.20 -0.58
C GLU A 1 25.45 34.56 -0.42
N PRO A 2 26.37 33.60 -0.66
CA PRO A 2 26.66 33.20 -2.03
C PRO A 2 26.50 31.70 -2.33
N TYR A 3 26.62 31.45 -3.62
CA TYR A 3 26.28 30.33 -4.48
C TYR A 3 27.53 29.46 -4.80
N PHE A 4 27.32 28.27 -5.38
CA PHE A 4 28.28 27.30 -5.96
C PHE A 4 29.15 26.53 -4.95
N GLY A 5 29.25 25.19 -4.98
CA GLY A 5 29.19 24.27 -6.10
C GLY A 5 30.62 23.93 -6.53
N VAL A 6 31.24 22.93 -5.88
CA VAL A 6 32.36 22.15 -6.42
C VAL A 6 32.20 20.72 -5.88
N ASP A 7 31.70 19.86 -6.76
CA ASP A 7 31.92 18.43 -6.69
C ASP A 7 33.44 18.20 -6.86
N GLU A 8 34.08 17.56 -5.88
CA GLU A 8 35.45 17.04 -6.02
C GLU A 8 35.37 15.51 -6.03
N ASP A 9 35.92 14.96 -7.10
CA ASP A 9 35.55 13.70 -7.73
C ASP A 9 36.11 12.45 -7.06
N GLY A 10 35.20 11.55 -6.68
CA GLY A 10 35.32 10.13 -7.01
C GLY A 10 33.93 9.67 -7.44
N PRO A 11 33.77 8.90 -8.54
CA PRO A 11 32.43 8.50 -8.95
C PRO A 11 31.77 7.74 -7.79
N PRO A 12 30.49 8.05 -7.46
CA PRO A 12 29.78 7.29 -6.44
C PRO A 12 29.82 5.84 -6.89
N LYS A 13 30.55 5.00 -6.13
CA LYS A 13 30.54 3.57 -6.41
C LYS A 13 29.07 3.14 -6.35
N PRO A 14 28.51 2.57 -7.42
CA PRO A 14 27.14 2.12 -7.38
C PRO A 14 27.02 1.10 -6.25
N GLU A 15 26.14 1.38 -5.27
CA GLU A 15 25.85 0.45 -4.16
C GLU A 15 25.29 -0.90 -4.64
N LEU A 16 25.02 -1.00 -5.95
CA LEU A 16 24.50 -2.16 -6.63
C LEU A 16 25.64 -2.83 -7.42
N LEU A 17 26.30 -3.80 -6.80
CA LEU A 17 27.24 -4.71 -7.45
C LEU A 17 26.47 -5.75 -8.26
N PHE A 18 25.78 -5.33 -9.32
CA PHE A 18 25.34 -6.27 -10.34
C PHE A 18 26.50 -6.59 -11.26
N GLU A 19 26.58 -7.84 -11.73
CA GLU A 19 27.60 -8.22 -12.70
C GLU A 19 27.43 -7.42 -13.99
N ASP A 20 28.54 -6.98 -14.59
CA ASP A 20 28.55 -6.16 -15.81
C ASP A 20 27.83 -6.84 -16.97
N GLU A 21 27.88 -8.18 -17.03
CA GLU A 21 27.13 -8.96 -18.03
C GLU A 21 25.62 -8.82 -17.87
N LEU A 22 25.12 -8.82 -16.63
CA LEU A 22 23.70 -8.62 -16.36
C LEU A 22 23.27 -7.21 -16.73
N ILE A 23 24.04 -6.19 -16.31
CA ILE A 23 23.78 -4.78 -16.63
C ILE A 23 23.74 -4.59 -18.15
N LYS A 24 24.66 -5.21 -18.88
CA LYS A 24 24.70 -5.18 -20.34
C LYS A 24 23.52 -5.92 -20.98
N ALA A 25 23.14 -7.08 -20.44
CA ALA A 25 22.02 -7.87 -20.94
C ALA A 25 20.67 -7.15 -20.79
N VAL A 26 20.50 -6.33 -19.73
CA VAL A 26 19.30 -5.51 -19.51
C VAL A 26 19.37 -4.13 -20.21
N GLY A 27 20.34 -3.92 -21.10
CA GLY A 27 20.43 -2.72 -21.92
C GLY A 27 21.20 -1.55 -21.28
N GLY A 28 21.94 -1.80 -20.20
CA GLY A 28 22.80 -0.82 -19.52
C GLY A 28 22.07 0.01 -18.47
N VAL A 29 22.87 0.71 -17.64
CA VAL A 29 22.37 1.55 -16.53
C VAL A 29 21.40 2.62 -17.02
N GLY A 30 21.64 3.23 -18.19
CA GLY A 30 20.73 4.23 -18.76
C GLY A 30 19.32 3.69 -19.05
N THR A 31 19.23 2.43 -19.50
CA THR A 31 17.95 1.76 -19.77
C THR A 31 17.22 1.39 -18.47
N ILE A 32 17.97 1.01 -17.43
CA ILE A 32 17.44 0.75 -16.09
C ILE A 32 16.88 2.03 -15.47
N SER A 33 17.66 3.11 -15.46
CA SER A 33 17.27 4.39 -14.84
C SER A 33 16.08 5.06 -15.55
N SER A 34 15.88 4.78 -16.83
CA SER A 34 14.71 5.26 -17.61
C SER A 34 13.48 4.36 -17.47
N GLY A 35 13.58 3.23 -16.77
CA GLY A 35 12.47 2.30 -16.57
C GLY A 35 12.11 1.45 -17.79
N THR A 36 12.92 1.51 -18.87
CA THR A 36 12.63 0.83 -20.16
C THR A 36 13.32 -0.53 -20.25
N VAL A 37 13.40 -1.26 -19.14
CA VAL A 37 14.15 -2.52 -19.06
C VAL A 37 13.49 -3.61 -19.94
N PRO A 38 14.22 -4.22 -20.90
CA PRO A 38 13.67 -5.29 -21.71
C PRO A 38 13.32 -6.51 -20.87
N THR A 39 12.13 -7.07 -21.10
CA THR A 39 11.57 -8.17 -20.30
C THR A 39 12.10 -9.56 -20.71
N GLY A 40 12.71 -9.67 -21.89
CA GLY A 40 13.26 -10.92 -22.43
C GLY A 40 14.29 -11.57 -21.51
N PRO A 41 15.38 -10.88 -21.13
CA PRO A 41 16.42 -11.41 -20.25
C PRO A 41 15.87 -11.93 -18.91
N LEU A 42 15.00 -11.14 -18.26
CA LEU A 42 14.40 -11.53 -16.98
C LEU A 42 13.46 -12.73 -17.10
N ARG A 43 12.70 -12.81 -18.20
CA ARG A 43 11.80 -13.95 -18.48
C ARG A 43 12.58 -15.22 -18.77
N ASP A 44 13.71 -15.12 -19.45
CA ASP A 44 14.56 -16.26 -19.78
C ASP A 44 15.29 -16.76 -18.53
N MET A 45 15.78 -15.85 -17.66
CA MET A 45 16.29 -16.19 -16.33
C MET A 45 15.24 -16.90 -15.46
N GLY A 46 13.97 -16.47 -15.53
CA GLY A 46 12.87 -17.14 -14.84
C GLY A 46 12.61 -18.57 -15.33
N LYS A 47 13.00 -18.92 -16.57
CA LYS A 47 12.85 -20.27 -17.16
C LYS A 47 14.07 -21.15 -16.96
N THR A 48 15.27 -20.60 -17.11
CA THR A 48 16.53 -21.36 -16.93
C THR A 48 16.90 -21.53 -15.46
N GLY A 49 16.27 -20.74 -14.58
CA GLY A 49 16.57 -20.71 -13.15
C GLY A 49 17.88 -19.98 -12.87
N TRP A 50 18.26 -19.97 -11.60
CA TRP A 50 19.60 -19.55 -11.19
C TRP A 50 20.59 -20.67 -11.52
N ALA A 51 21.83 -20.32 -11.89
CA ALA A 51 22.90 -21.30 -11.96
C ALA A 51 22.97 -22.09 -10.63
N PRO A 52 23.38 -23.37 -10.64
CA PRO A 52 23.52 -24.15 -9.42
C PRO A 52 24.36 -23.35 -8.42
N LEU A 53 23.87 -23.24 -7.18
CA LEU A 53 24.55 -22.47 -6.14
C LEU A 53 25.97 -23.06 -5.98
N THR A 54 26.96 -22.39 -6.56
CA THR A 54 28.36 -22.71 -6.29
C THR A 54 28.50 -22.50 -4.80
N LYS A 55 28.84 -23.57 -4.06
CA LYS A 55 29.06 -23.44 -2.62
C LYS A 55 30.10 -22.37 -2.43
N GLN A 56 29.68 -21.17 -2.05
CA GLN A 56 30.58 -20.09 -1.74
C GLN A 56 31.30 -20.55 -0.48
N THR A 57 32.53 -21.03 -0.65
CA THR A 57 33.43 -21.23 0.47
C THR A 57 33.45 -19.91 1.21
N SER A 58 33.01 -19.93 2.47
CA SER A 58 33.02 -18.74 3.32
C SER A 58 34.38 -18.08 3.17
N TYR A 59 34.41 -16.78 2.90
CA TYR A 59 35.67 -16.06 2.80
C TYR A 59 36.51 -16.35 4.05
N GLU A 60 37.82 -16.48 3.86
CA GLU A 60 38.75 -16.87 4.92
C GLU A 60 38.66 -15.96 6.15
N TYR A 61 38.32 -14.67 5.95
CA TYR A 61 38.08 -13.70 7.01
C TYR A 61 36.82 -13.99 7.87
N LEU A 62 35.81 -14.70 7.35
CA LEU A 62 34.63 -15.10 8.11
C LEU A 62 34.90 -16.28 9.05
N GLN A 63 36.01 -17.00 8.84
CA GLN A 63 36.48 -18.08 9.71
C GLN A 63 37.43 -17.55 10.81
N GLN A 64 37.82 -16.27 10.74
CA GLN A 64 38.63 -15.63 11.77
C GLN A 64 37.75 -15.24 12.97
N PRO A 65 38.32 -15.18 14.20
CA PRO A 65 37.61 -14.66 15.35
C PRO A 65 37.06 -13.26 15.08
N TYR A 66 35.81 -13.01 15.49
CA TYR A 66 35.18 -11.70 15.33
C TYR A 66 35.99 -10.63 16.07
N GLU A 67 36.51 -9.65 15.33
CA GLU A 67 37.09 -8.44 15.91
C GLU A 67 35.98 -7.39 16.13
N PRO A 68 35.79 -6.90 17.37
CA PRO A 68 34.85 -5.82 17.64
C PRO A 68 35.23 -4.58 16.82
N ARG A 69 34.26 -4.09 16.06
CA ARG A 69 34.48 -2.89 15.26
C ARG A 69 34.66 -1.67 16.20
N PRO A 70 35.61 -0.74 15.93
CA PRO A 70 35.75 0.48 16.72
C PRO A 70 34.43 1.27 16.74
N PRO A 71 34.03 1.90 17.87
CA PRO A 71 32.72 2.56 17.98
C PRO A 71 32.44 3.63 16.90
N GLN A 72 33.47 4.33 16.43
CA GLN A 72 33.38 5.40 15.44
C GLN A 72 33.40 4.92 13.98
N SER A 73 33.68 3.64 13.75
CA SER A 73 33.79 3.08 12.41
C SER A 73 32.55 3.32 11.54
N MET A 74 31.34 3.26 12.10
CA MET A 74 30.10 3.57 11.37
C MET A 74 30.09 5.00 10.84
N MET A 75 30.58 5.96 11.62
CA MET A 75 30.68 7.37 11.22
C MET A 75 31.80 7.59 10.19
N THR A 76 32.87 6.79 10.25
CA THR A 76 33.97 6.85 9.28
C THR A 76 33.57 6.27 7.93
N TYR A 77 32.86 5.15 7.90
CA TYR A 77 32.42 4.49 6.67
C TYR A 77 31.14 5.10 6.09
N TYR A 78 30.29 5.69 6.92
CA TYR A 78 29.04 6.33 6.53
C TYR A 78 28.94 7.75 7.14
N PRO A 79 29.75 8.70 6.66
CA PRO A 79 29.82 10.05 7.22
C PRO A 79 28.50 10.84 7.09
N SER A 80 27.62 10.43 6.18
CA SER A 80 26.29 11.04 5.97
C SER A 80 25.19 10.45 6.85
N LEU A 81 25.51 9.48 7.72
CA LEU A 81 24.52 8.89 8.60
C LEU A 81 24.03 9.93 9.62
N TYR A 82 22.72 10.10 9.74
CA TYR A 82 22.14 11.01 10.72
C TYR A 82 22.59 10.65 12.14
N SER A 83 23.27 11.58 12.82
CA SER A 83 23.82 11.41 14.17
C SER A 83 23.02 12.12 15.26
N GLY A 84 21.85 12.67 14.91
CA GLY A 84 20.94 13.30 15.86
C GLY A 84 20.16 12.30 16.70
N GLU A 85 19.25 12.82 17.54
CA GLU A 85 18.38 11.99 18.38
C GLU A 85 17.49 11.08 17.51
N TYR A 86 17.46 9.81 17.86
CA TYR A 86 16.67 8.79 17.19
C TYR A 86 15.80 8.06 18.19
N GLY A 87 14.64 7.59 17.73
CA GLY A 87 13.70 6.83 18.54
C GLY A 87 12.28 7.40 18.49
N PRO A 88 11.33 6.73 19.14
CA PRO A 88 9.94 7.18 19.19
C PRO A 88 9.84 8.49 19.99
N THR A 89 8.97 9.40 19.56
CA THR A 89 8.67 10.61 20.32
C THR A 89 8.01 10.26 21.65
N ALA A 90 8.04 11.18 22.62
CA ALA A 90 7.38 10.98 23.91
C ALA A 90 5.89 10.61 23.76
N GLY A 91 5.17 11.27 22.83
CA GLY A 91 3.77 10.94 22.54
C GLY A 91 3.58 9.56 21.90
N ALA A 92 4.51 9.10 21.06
CA ALA A 92 4.46 7.75 20.51
C ALA A 92 4.72 6.70 21.60
N LEU A 93 5.64 6.96 22.53
CA LEU A 93 5.89 6.09 23.69
C LEU A 93 4.68 6.00 24.61
N GLU A 94 4.03 7.13 24.90
CA GLU A 94 2.81 7.17 25.71
C GLU A 94 1.67 6.38 25.06
N ALA A 95 1.44 6.59 23.76
CA ALA A 95 0.42 5.85 23.03
C ALA A 95 0.72 4.34 22.98
N ALA A 96 2.00 3.96 22.88
CA ALA A 96 2.43 2.57 22.81
C ALA A 96 2.27 1.77 24.12
N VAL A 97 1.82 2.38 25.22
CA VAL A 97 1.44 1.68 26.46
C VAL A 97 0.36 0.62 26.19
N THR A 98 -0.46 0.80 25.16
CA THR A 98 -1.42 -0.21 24.70
C THR A 98 -1.30 -0.45 23.19
N PRO A 99 -1.56 -1.68 22.69
CA PRO A 99 -1.57 -1.94 21.24
C PRO A 99 -2.57 -1.07 20.47
N SER A 100 -3.74 -0.80 21.05
CA SER A 100 -4.74 0.10 20.48
C SER A 100 -4.28 1.55 20.48
N GLY A 101 -3.61 2.01 21.54
CA GLY A 101 -3.02 3.33 21.59
C GLY A 101 -1.97 3.54 20.50
N ALA A 102 -1.05 2.58 20.32
CA ALA A 102 -0.10 2.58 19.22
C ALA A 102 -0.79 2.63 17.85
N PHE A 103 -1.87 1.86 17.68
CA PHE A 103 -2.66 1.86 16.44
C PHE A 103 -3.33 3.21 16.17
N PHE A 104 -4.04 3.77 17.14
CA PHE A 104 -4.75 5.05 16.98
C PHE A 104 -3.83 6.27 16.96
N TYR A 105 -2.58 6.14 17.40
CA TYR A 105 -1.55 7.16 17.22
C TYR A 105 -1.32 7.45 15.72
N PHE A 106 -1.29 6.41 14.89
CA PHE A 106 -1.13 6.54 13.44
C PHE A 106 -2.46 6.65 12.70
N ILE A 107 -3.47 5.89 13.13
CA ILE A 107 -4.78 5.82 12.47
C ILE A 107 -5.80 6.53 13.35
N GLN A 108 -5.78 7.86 13.31
CA GLN A 108 -6.65 8.67 14.15
C GLN A 108 -8.13 8.47 13.79
N PRO A 109 -9.05 8.48 14.78
CA PRO A 109 -10.49 8.37 14.50
C PRO A 109 -11.02 9.41 13.53
N THR A 110 -10.49 10.64 13.58
CA THR A 110 -10.83 11.73 12.64
C THR A 110 -10.47 11.36 11.21
N LEU A 111 -9.24 10.87 10.98
CA LEU A 111 -8.80 10.37 9.68
C LEU A 111 -9.73 9.27 9.14
N LEU A 112 -10.17 8.35 10.00
CA LEU A 112 -11.11 7.30 9.60
C LEU A 112 -12.49 7.85 9.20
N GLN A 113 -12.97 8.90 9.89
CA GLN A 113 -14.21 9.57 9.50
C GLN A 113 -14.06 10.30 8.17
N ASP A 114 -12.92 10.97 7.94
CA ASP A 114 -12.66 11.68 6.68
C ASP A 114 -12.60 10.72 5.49
N ILE A 115 -11.93 9.57 5.66
CA ILE A 115 -11.89 8.51 4.63
C ILE A 115 -13.29 7.93 4.38
N ALA A 116 -14.07 7.73 5.44
CA ALA A 116 -15.43 7.24 5.34
C ALA A 116 -16.33 8.22 4.56
N GLY A 117 -16.28 9.51 4.91
CA GLY A 117 -16.98 10.59 4.20
C GLY A 117 -16.62 10.63 2.72
N ALA A 118 -15.32 10.70 2.40
CA ALA A 118 -14.86 10.71 1.01
C ALA A 118 -15.27 9.44 0.23
N SER A 119 -15.37 8.29 0.90
CA SER A 119 -15.82 7.05 0.29
C SER A 119 -17.33 7.04 0.00
N ASN A 120 -18.13 7.66 0.86
CA ASN A 120 -19.58 7.83 0.64
C ASN A 120 -19.83 8.85 -0.47
N ASP A 121 -19.10 9.96 -0.50
CA ASP A 121 -19.18 10.95 -1.59
C ASP A 121 -18.87 10.28 -2.94
N TYR A 122 -17.79 9.50 -3.01
CA TYR A 122 -17.45 8.72 -4.20
C TYR A 122 -18.55 7.70 -4.58
N PHE A 123 -19.20 7.09 -3.58
CA PHE A 123 -20.30 6.17 -3.83
C PHE A 123 -21.46 6.86 -4.54
N GLU A 124 -21.87 8.03 -4.04
CA GLU A 124 -22.96 8.84 -4.62
C GLU A 124 -22.59 9.38 -6.01
N GLU A 125 -21.37 9.90 -6.19
CA GLU A 125 -20.88 10.35 -7.50
C GLU A 125 -20.92 9.24 -8.56
N LYS A 126 -20.62 8.00 -8.15
CA LYS A 126 -20.60 6.82 -9.04
C LYS A 126 -21.88 6.01 -9.02
N LEU A 127 -22.95 6.50 -8.41
CA LEU A 127 -24.20 5.75 -8.28
C LEU A 127 -24.77 5.33 -9.64
N ASN A 128 -24.80 6.23 -10.61
CA ASN A 128 -25.33 5.94 -11.94
C ASN A 128 -24.54 4.85 -12.67
N GLU A 129 -23.21 4.92 -12.62
CA GLU A 129 -22.33 3.90 -13.21
C GLU A 129 -22.54 2.54 -12.53
N ARG A 130 -22.72 2.53 -11.21
CA ARG A 130 -23.03 1.32 -10.43
C ARG A 130 -24.40 0.74 -10.81
N VAL A 131 -25.43 1.57 -10.98
CA VAL A 131 -26.76 1.13 -11.44
C VAL A 131 -26.67 0.43 -12.80
N GLU A 132 -25.96 1.01 -13.76
CA GLU A 132 -25.76 0.37 -15.08
C GLU A 132 -24.95 -0.91 -14.97
N GLY A 133 -23.90 -0.94 -14.13
CA GLY A 133 -23.11 -2.14 -13.89
C GLY A 133 -23.93 -3.30 -13.32
N VAL A 134 -24.79 -3.03 -12.33
CA VAL A 134 -25.70 -4.02 -11.76
C VAL A 134 -26.75 -4.46 -12.79
N TYR A 135 -27.33 -3.52 -13.53
CA TYR A 135 -28.32 -3.82 -14.56
C TYR A 135 -27.74 -4.74 -15.65
N LYS A 136 -26.53 -4.46 -16.14
CA LYS A 136 -25.82 -5.29 -17.13
C LYS A 136 -25.60 -6.72 -16.61
N LYS A 137 -25.14 -6.86 -15.35
CA LYS A 137 -24.98 -8.18 -14.70
C LYS A 137 -26.32 -8.93 -14.59
N GLN A 138 -27.42 -8.24 -14.29
CA GLN A 138 -28.75 -8.86 -14.22
C GLN A 138 -29.25 -9.32 -15.60
N VAL A 139 -28.99 -8.55 -16.66
CA VAL A 139 -29.30 -8.96 -18.05
C VAL A 139 -28.54 -10.23 -18.43
N GLU A 140 -27.25 -10.30 -18.09
CA GLU A 140 -26.45 -11.50 -18.34
C GLU A 140 -26.95 -12.71 -17.53
N ARG A 141 -27.43 -12.49 -16.29
CA ARG A 141 -28.01 -13.53 -15.44
C ARG A 141 -29.34 -14.04 -15.96
N GLU A 142 -30.23 -13.16 -16.42
CA GLU A 142 -31.52 -13.51 -17.04
C GLU A 142 -31.33 -14.39 -18.29
N LYS A 143 -30.31 -14.10 -19.12
CA LYS A 143 -29.95 -14.95 -20.26
C LYS A 143 -29.53 -16.36 -19.87
N LYS A 144 -28.84 -16.51 -18.73
CA LYS A 144 -28.32 -17.81 -18.25
C LYS A 144 -29.36 -18.59 -17.43
N HIS A 145 -30.31 -17.90 -16.82
CA HIS A 145 -31.29 -18.48 -15.90
C HIS A 145 -32.71 -18.00 -16.26
N PRO A 146 -33.50 -18.80 -17.01
CA PRO A 146 -34.81 -18.41 -17.53
C PRO A 146 -35.86 -18.03 -16.47
N GLY A 147 -35.67 -18.46 -15.20
CA GLY A 147 -36.54 -18.10 -14.08
C GLY A 147 -36.16 -16.79 -13.37
N PHE A 148 -35.01 -16.19 -13.70
CA PHE A 148 -34.55 -14.95 -13.08
C PHE A 148 -35.13 -13.75 -13.82
N LYS A 149 -35.92 -12.92 -13.14
CA LYS A 149 -36.43 -11.65 -13.68
C LYS A 149 -35.53 -10.49 -13.25
N ARG A 150 -35.03 -9.73 -14.22
CA ARG A 150 -34.26 -8.51 -13.94
C ARG A 150 -35.11 -7.44 -13.27
N LYS A 151 -34.47 -6.61 -12.45
CA LYS A 151 -35.07 -5.40 -11.88
C LYS A 151 -34.91 -4.23 -12.86
N ASN A 152 -35.80 -3.24 -12.76
CA ASN A 152 -35.61 -1.97 -13.46
C ASN A 152 -34.51 -1.15 -12.77
N ARG A 153 -33.88 -0.23 -13.51
CA ARG A 153 -32.84 0.70 -13.04
C ARG A 153 -33.29 1.51 -11.83
N ASP A 154 -34.51 2.02 -11.81
CA ASP A 154 -35.02 2.81 -10.69
C ASP A 154 -35.07 2.00 -9.39
N LYS A 155 -35.49 0.74 -9.50
CA LYS A 155 -35.51 -0.19 -8.37
C LYS A 155 -34.10 -0.55 -7.91
N ILE A 156 -33.15 -0.70 -8.84
CA ILE A 156 -31.73 -0.93 -8.51
C ILE A 156 -31.16 0.30 -7.80
N ARG A 157 -31.46 1.52 -8.28
CA ARG A 157 -31.03 2.77 -7.66
C ARG A 157 -31.58 2.91 -6.24
N GLU A 158 -32.87 2.64 -6.05
CA GLU A 158 -33.51 2.69 -4.73
C GLU A 158 -32.88 1.67 -3.76
N GLU A 159 -32.56 0.46 -4.23
CA GLU A 159 -31.87 -0.55 -3.42
C GLU A 159 -30.44 -0.11 -3.06
N LEU A 160 -29.73 0.55 -3.98
CA LEU A 160 -28.38 1.06 -3.72
C LEU A 160 -28.39 2.22 -2.72
N HIS A 161 -29.38 3.13 -2.77
CA HIS A 161 -29.54 4.19 -1.76
C HIS A 161 -29.92 3.68 -0.37
N LYS A 162 -30.46 2.46 -0.26
CA LYS A 162 -30.72 1.83 1.04
C LYS A 162 -29.44 1.29 1.70
N THR A 163 -28.32 1.28 0.99
CA THR A 163 -27.03 0.89 1.56
C THR A 163 -26.66 1.93 2.60
N GLN A 164 -26.31 1.47 3.81
CA GLN A 164 -25.90 2.36 4.88
C GLN A 164 -24.56 3.03 4.54
N ASP A 165 -24.45 4.32 4.87
CA ASP A 165 -23.22 5.07 4.77
C ASP A 165 -22.11 4.46 5.62
N ILE A 166 -20.90 4.44 5.06
CA ILE A 166 -19.70 4.02 5.76
C ILE A 166 -19.44 5.00 6.89
N ASN A 167 -19.23 4.49 8.10
CA ASN A 167 -18.73 5.28 9.23
C ASN A 167 -17.27 4.90 9.55
N GLY A 168 -16.48 5.83 10.10
CA GLY A 168 -15.13 5.54 10.60
C GLY A 168 -15.04 4.33 11.55
N ARG A 169 -16.11 4.01 12.31
CA ARG A 169 -16.14 2.78 13.11
C ARG A 169 -16.12 1.51 12.26
N GLU A 170 -16.93 1.45 11.20
CA GLU A 170 -16.97 0.30 10.30
C GLU A 170 -15.65 0.16 9.56
N LEU A 171 -15.06 1.28 9.14
CA LEU A 171 -13.73 1.30 8.57
C LEU A 171 -12.66 0.77 9.54
N CYS A 172 -12.73 1.15 10.82
CA CYS A 172 -11.84 0.63 11.86
C CYS A 172 -11.97 -0.89 12.02
N ILE A 173 -13.20 -1.41 12.01
CA ILE A 173 -13.46 -2.85 12.09
C ILE A 173 -12.86 -3.55 10.87
N PHE A 174 -13.10 -3.02 9.68
CA PHE A 174 -12.55 -3.57 8.43
C PHE A 174 -11.01 -3.63 8.45
N ILE A 175 -10.33 -2.54 8.82
CA ILE A 175 -8.87 -2.52 8.96
C ILE A 175 -8.40 -3.56 9.99
N SER A 176 -9.11 -3.68 11.11
CA SER A 176 -8.79 -4.67 12.16
C SER A 176 -8.91 -6.11 11.64
N LEU A 177 -9.91 -6.41 10.79
CA LEU A 177 -10.04 -7.71 10.14
C LEU A 177 -8.89 -8.00 9.16
N LEU A 178 -8.40 -6.97 8.45
CA LEU A 178 -7.20 -7.11 7.61
C LEU A 178 -5.96 -7.40 8.45
N VAL A 179 -5.77 -6.73 9.60
CA VAL A 179 -4.67 -7.02 10.53
C VAL A 179 -4.78 -8.43 11.11
N ALA A 180 -5.98 -8.88 11.49
CA ALA A 180 -6.17 -10.25 11.96
C ALA A 180 -5.76 -11.28 10.90
N ARG A 181 -6.04 -10.99 9.62
CA ARG A 181 -5.63 -11.83 8.49
C ARG A 181 -4.12 -11.82 8.26
N THR A 182 -3.41 -10.73 8.51
CA THR A 182 -1.93 -10.72 8.35
C THR A 182 -1.23 -11.53 9.43
N ILE A 183 -1.80 -11.58 10.64
CA ILE A 183 -1.26 -12.38 11.76
C ILE A 183 -1.46 -13.88 11.52
N SER A 184 -2.62 -14.28 10.99
CA SER A 184 -2.92 -15.67 10.61
C SER A 184 -3.10 -15.78 9.09
N PRO A 185 -2.00 -15.75 8.31
CA PRO A 185 -2.08 -15.67 6.86
C PRO A 185 -2.73 -16.92 6.29
N ASN A 186 -3.95 -16.76 5.78
CA ASN A 186 -4.64 -17.77 4.99
C ASN A 186 -4.36 -17.51 3.49
N LYS A 187 -3.89 -18.53 2.77
CA LYS A 187 -3.63 -18.47 1.32
C LYS A 187 -4.91 -18.40 0.49
N GLU A 188 -6.06 -18.66 1.10
CA GLU A 188 -7.36 -18.63 0.46
C GLU A 188 -7.99 -17.24 0.46
N LYS A 189 -9.14 -17.08 -0.19
CA LYS A 189 -9.85 -15.80 -0.31
C LYS A 189 -10.27 -15.26 1.06
N LEU A 190 -10.31 -13.92 1.19
CA LEU A 190 -10.77 -13.23 2.41
C LEU A 190 -12.20 -13.65 2.80
N GLU A 191 -13.08 -13.84 1.81
CA GLU A 191 -14.47 -14.27 1.99
C GLU A 191 -14.60 -15.60 2.76
N ASN A 192 -13.59 -16.47 2.71
CA ASN A 192 -13.64 -17.76 3.42
C ASN A 192 -13.70 -17.60 4.94
N HIS A 193 -13.24 -16.46 5.50
CA HIS A 193 -13.36 -16.18 6.93
C HIS A 193 -14.81 -16.01 7.42
N TRP A 194 -15.78 -15.84 6.49
CA TRP A 194 -17.22 -15.77 6.78
C TRP A 194 -17.95 -17.10 6.64
N LYS A 195 -17.30 -18.15 6.13
CA LYS A 195 -17.90 -19.48 6.05
C LYS A 195 -17.95 -20.10 7.44
N THR A 196 -19.04 -20.80 7.75
CA THR A 196 -19.27 -21.47 9.03
C THR A 196 -18.88 -22.95 9.00
N THR A 197 -18.53 -23.49 7.82
CA THR A 197 -18.06 -24.87 7.68
C THR A 197 -16.57 -24.96 8.02
N ASP A 198 -16.24 -25.90 8.88
CA ASP A 198 -14.89 -26.21 9.34
C ASP A 198 -14.12 -27.01 8.27
N GLU A 199 -13.02 -26.45 7.76
CA GLU A 199 -11.98 -27.22 7.09
C GLU A 199 -10.65 -27.02 7.86
N GLY A 200 -10.29 -28.01 8.69
CA GLY A 200 -9.00 -28.07 9.39
C GLY A 200 -8.93 -27.37 10.75
N ALA A 201 -7.74 -26.89 11.14
CA ALA A 201 -7.42 -26.39 12.49
C ALA A 201 -7.60 -24.87 12.68
N ILE A 202 -8.14 -24.17 11.68
CA ILE A 202 -8.43 -22.74 11.76
C ILE A 202 -9.87 -22.60 12.27
N ILE A 203 -10.15 -21.62 13.13
CA ILE A 203 -11.52 -21.33 13.58
C ILE A 203 -12.16 -20.47 12.48
N TRP A 204 -13.00 -21.06 11.64
CA TRP A 204 -13.71 -20.34 10.56
C TRP A 204 -14.99 -19.69 11.13
N GLY A 205 -15.41 -18.55 10.57
CA GLY A 205 -16.68 -17.90 10.94
C GLY A 205 -16.61 -16.77 12.00
N CYS A 206 -15.42 -16.39 12.50
CA CYS A 206 -15.30 -15.29 13.46
C CYS A 206 -15.56 -13.90 12.85
N PHE A 207 -15.24 -13.69 11.57
CA PHE A 207 -15.33 -12.36 10.96
C PHE A 207 -16.79 -11.90 10.85
N GLY A 208 -17.72 -12.84 10.67
CA GLY A 208 -19.16 -12.59 10.67
C GLY A 208 -19.71 -12.02 11.97
N GLN A 209 -19.00 -12.18 13.10
CA GLN A 209 -19.38 -11.58 14.39
C GLN A 209 -19.13 -10.07 14.44
N PHE A 210 -18.19 -9.57 13.63
CA PHE A 210 -17.78 -8.17 13.64
C PHE A 210 -18.35 -7.38 12.46
N MET A 211 -18.50 -8.02 11.29
CA MET A 211 -18.99 -7.38 10.09
C MET A 211 -19.64 -8.41 9.16
N VAL A 212 -20.68 -8.03 8.42
CA VAL A 212 -21.30 -8.89 7.40
C VAL A 212 -20.44 -8.91 6.13
N LEU A 213 -20.37 -10.05 5.43
CA LEU A 213 -19.55 -10.20 4.23
C LEU A 213 -19.89 -9.15 3.15
N ASP A 214 -21.17 -8.89 2.92
CA ASP A 214 -21.63 -7.89 1.94
C ASP A 214 -21.13 -6.47 2.28
N SER A 215 -21.14 -6.10 3.58
CA SER A 215 -20.58 -4.83 4.05
C SER A 215 -19.06 -4.76 3.85
N CYS A 216 -18.35 -5.87 4.09
CA CYS A 216 -16.91 -5.96 3.85
C CYS A 216 -16.55 -5.77 2.37
N ILE A 217 -17.25 -6.49 1.47
CA ILE A 217 -17.07 -6.37 0.01
C ILE A 217 -17.42 -4.95 -0.47
N TYR A 218 -18.46 -4.35 0.10
CA TYR A 218 -18.85 -2.98 -0.18
C TYR A 218 -17.73 -1.99 0.18
N LEU A 219 -17.19 -2.10 1.40
CA LEU A 219 -16.07 -1.30 1.88
C LEU A 219 -14.82 -1.46 1.00
N GLU A 220 -14.42 -2.69 0.67
CA GLU A 220 -13.30 -2.95 -0.24
C GLU A 220 -13.47 -2.23 -1.58
N THR A 221 -14.67 -2.29 -2.15
CA THR A 221 -14.96 -1.69 -3.45
C THR A 221 -14.91 -0.17 -3.39
N CYS A 222 -15.51 0.44 -2.38
CA CYS A 222 -15.53 1.90 -2.21
C CYS A 222 -14.11 2.44 -1.95
N ILE A 223 -13.39 1.88 -0.99
CA ILE A 223 -12.04 2.35 -0.62
C ILE A 223 -11.06 2.15 -1.78
N SER A 224 -11.06 0.99 -2.44
CA SER A 224 -10.16 0.71 -3.55
C SER A 224 -10.38 1.66 -4.75
N ALA A 225 -11.61 2.15 -4.91
CA ALA A 225 -11.98 3.04 -5.98
C ALA A 225 -11.66 4.51 -5.63
N THR A 226 -11.91 4.93 -4.39
CA THR A 226 -11.46 6.22 -3.86
C THR A 226 -9.95 6.34 -3.97
N TRP A 227 -9.19 5.34 -3.51
CA TRP A 227 -7.72 5.36 -3.58
C TRP A 227 -7.20 5.43 -5.01
N ARG A 228 -7.80 4.67 -5.95
CA ARG A 228 -7.46 4.75 -7.38
C ARG A 228 -7.75 6.14 -7.96
N SER A 229 -8.86 6.76 -7.59
CA SER A 229 -9.23 8.11 -8.03
C SER A 229 -8.28 9.18 -7.49
N THR A 230 -7.95 9.12 -6.20
CA THR A 230 -7.00 10.04 -5.55
C THR A 230 -5.59 9.89 -6.10
N CYS A 231 -5.09 8.66 -6.27
CA CYS A 231 -3.78 8.41 -6.87
C CYS A 231 -3.73 8.85 -8.35
N ALA A 232 -4.79 8.60 -9.14
CA ALA A 232 -4.86 9.06 -10.52
C ALA A 232 -4.85 10.60 -10.61
N SER A 233 -5.59 11.27 -9.72
CA SER A 233 -5.61 12.73 -9.63
C SER A 233 -4.25 13.30 -9.22
N ARG A 234 -3.54 12.64 -8.29
CA ARG A 234 -2.18 13.02 -7.87
C ARG A 234 -1.17 12.89 -9.01
N SER A 235 -1.24 11.80 -9.80
CA SER A 235 -0.38 11.60 -10.97
C SER A 235 -0.63 12.64 -12.07
N SER A 236 -1.88 13.06 -12.26
CA SER A 236 -2.25 14.10 -13.23
C SER A 236 -1.72 15.47 -12.82
N LEU A 237 -1.82 15.82 -11.53
CA LEU A 237 -1.26 17.05 -10.97
C LEU A 237 0.27 17.09 -11.04
N GLU A 238 0.95 15.98 -10.72
CA GLU A 238 2.42 15.87 -10.85
C GLU A 238 2.88 15.99 -12.32
N THR A 239 2.10 15.47 -13.27
CA THR A 239 2.38 15.60 -14.71
C THR A 239 2.18 17.04 -15.21
N GLN A 240 1.19 17.75 -14.68
CA GLN A 240 0.96 19.17 -14.99
C GLN A 240 2.04 20.08 -14.42
N VAL A 241 2.54 19.78 -13.22
CA VAL A 241 3.65 20.51 -12.57
C VAL A 241 4.98 20.27 -13.30
N ARG A 242 5.23 19.07 -13.83
CA ARG A 242 6.43 18.81 -14.66
C ARG A 242 6.46 19.59 -15.99
N HIS A 243 5.30 19.88 -16.58
CA HIS A 243 5.23 20.63 -17.85
C HIS A 243 5.31 22.15 -17.70
N ARG A 244 5.14 22.68 -16.48
CA ARG A 244 5.34 24.10 -16.17
C ARG A 244 6.48 24.22 -15.18
N GLY A 245 7.70 24.42 -15.69
CA GLY A 245 8.84 24.80 -14.86
C GLY A 245 8.53 26.08 -14.09
N SER A 246 8.07 25.94 -12.85
CA SER A 246 7.92 27.03 -11.91
C SER A 246 7.91 26.46 -10.50
N ALA A 247 8.83 26.94 -9.67
CA ALA A 247 8.89 26.66 -8.26
C ALA A 247 7.63 27.21 -7.58
N ALA A 248 6.63 26.35 -7.38
CA ALA A 248 5.49 26.63 -6.53
C ALA A 248 5.38 25.50 -5.51
N SER A 249 5.49 25.88 -4.24
CA SER A 249 5.40 25.02 -3.07
C SER A 249 4.25 24.02 -3.17
N LEU A 250 4.57 22.76 -2.95
CA LEU A 250 3.61 21.67 -2.77
C LEU A 250 2.65 21.99 -1.61
N PRO A 251 1.33 21.75 -1.73
CA PRO A 251 0.49 21.66 -0.55
C PRO A 251 0.77 20.33 0.15
N VAL A 252 1.58 20.41 1.21
CA VAL A 252 1.71 19.36 2.22
C VAL A 252 0.40 19.33 3.01
N TRP A 253 -0.51 18.43 2.67
CA TRP A 253 -1.61 18.06 3.57
C TRP A 253 -1.08 17.11 4.65
N ILE A 254 -0.23 17.65 5.53
CA ILE A 254 -0.03 17.23 6.91
C ILE A 254 0.25 18.52 7.69
N HIS A 255 -0.81 19.22 8.09
CA HIS A 255 -0.73 20.22 9.16
C HIS A 255 -2.06 20.23 9.91
N ALA A 256 -2.21 19.29 10.84
CA ALA A 256 -3.12 19.45 11.96
C ALA A 256 -2.32 20.02 13.14
N THR A 257 -2.08 21.33 13.12
CA THR A 257 -1.67 22.09 14.31
C THR A 257 -2.86 22.92 14.73
N THR A 258 -3.69 22.37 15.61
CA THR A 258 -4.71 23.13 16.33
C THR A 258 -4.01 23.97 17.40
N HIS A 259 -3.85 25.26 17.11
CA HIS A 259 -3.65 26.26 18.15
C HIS A 259 -4.92 26.36 18.98
N TYR A 260 -4.86 25.99 20.26
CA TYR A 260 -5.68 26.59 21.31
C TYR A 260 -4.78 26.82 22.52
N GLY A 261 -4.57 28.09 22.84
CA GLY A 261 -3.99 28.49 24.11
C GLY A 261 -4.99 28.29 25.23
N ILE A 262 -4.53 27.76 26.37
CA ILE A 262 -4.19 28.54 27.57
C ILE A 262 -2.84 28.01 28.05
#